data_AF-A0A9X7ZIQ1-F1
#
_entry.id   AF-A0A9X7ZIQ1-F1
#
_cell.length_a   1.000
_cell.length_b   1.000
_cell.length_c   1.000
_cell.angle_alpha   90.00
_cell.angle_beta   90.00
_cell.angle_gamma   90.00
#
_symmetry.space_group_name_H-M   'P 1'
#
loop_
_entity.id
_entity.type
_entity.pdbx_description
1 polymer ?
#
loop_
_entity_poly.entity_id
_entity_poly.type
_entity_poly.pdbx_seq_one_letter_code
_entity_poly.pdbx_strand_id
1 'polypeptide(L)'
;MSLSLGIVGLPNVGKSTLFNALTHNDVLAANYPFATIEPNEGVVPLPDPRLAKLAEIFGSERILPAPVTFVDIAGIVKGASEGAGLGNKFLANIRECDAICQVVRVFADDDVVHVDGKVDPEADIEVIATELILADMQTLEKAIPRLEKEARNNKDRKPVHEAAVAAAAILDTGKTLFAAGVDTAPLRELNLLTTKPFLYVFNADESVLTDAARVASLRELVAPADAVFLDAKIEAELAELDDESAMELLESIGQSERGLDALARAGFHTLKLQTYLTAGPKEARAWTIHQGDTAPKAAGVIHTDFEKGFIKAEVVSYDDLVEAGSMAAAKAAGKVRMEGKDYVMADGDVVEFRFNV
;
A
#
# COMPACT_ATOMS: atom_id res chain seq x y z
N MET A 1 -12.68 6.81 2.08
CA MET A 1 -12.16 5.91 1.04
C MET A 1 -10.87 5.35 1.59
N SER A 2 -10.76 4.02 1.69
CA SER A 2 -9.49 3.36 2.04
C SER A 2 -8.51 3.57 0.90
N LEU A 3 -7.25 3.86 1.22
CA LEU A 3 -6.20 3.86 0.21
C LEU A 3 -6.02 2.45 -0.35
N SER A 4 -5.74 2.34 -1.64
CA SER A 4 -5.63 1.04 -2.30
C SER A 4 -4.40 0.88 -3.18
N LEU A 5 -3.92 -0.36 -3.30
CA LEU A 5 -2.86 -0.76 -4.21
C LEU A 5 -3.43 -1.52 -5.40
N GLY A 6 -3.25 -1.02 -6.61
CA GLY A 6 -3.66 -1.71 -7.83
C GLY A 6 -2.66 -2.79 -8.22
N ILE A 7 -3.06 -4.06 -8.20
CA ILE A 7 -2.21 -5.17 -8.63
C ILE A 7 -2.16 -5.24 -10.15
N VAL A 8 -0.96 -5.05 -10.71
CA VAL A 8 -0.67 -5.12 -12.13
C VAL A 8 0.37 -6.20 -12.40
N GLY A 9 0.42 -6.70 -13.64
CA GLY A 9 1.40 -7.70 -14.04
C GLY A 9 1.16 -8.14 -15.48
N LEU A 10 2.19 -8.69 -16.11
CA LEU A 10 2.05 -9.33 -17.41
C LEU A 10 1.23 -10.63 -17.29
N PRO A 11 0.70 -11.17 -18.41
CA PRO A 11 0.11 -12.49 -18.41
C PRO A 11 1.04 -13.56 -17.82
N ASN A 12 0.48 -14.53 -17.10
CA ASN A 12 1.18 -15.69 -16.54
C ASN A 12 2.26 -15.40 -15.48
N VAL A 13 2.25 -14.22 -14.84
CA VAL A 13 3.17 -13.91 -13.72
C VAL A 13 2.70 -14.40 -12.35
N GLY A 14 1.51 -15.00 -12.27
CA GLY A 14 0.90 -15.45 -11.00
C GLY A 14 0.01 -14.42 -10.31
N LYS A 15 -0.34 -13.32 -10.99
CA LYS A 15 -1.24 -12.26 -10.48
C LYS A 15 -2.56 -12.81 -9.92
N SER A 16 -3.26 -13.67 -10.68
CA SER A 16 -4.53 -14.25 -10.26
C SER A 16 -4.38 -15.20 -9.07
N THR A 17 -3.28 -15.97 -9.03
CA THR A 17 -2.98 -16.85 -7.89
C THR A 17 -2.77 -16.02 -6.62
N LEU A 18 -1.95 -14.96 -6.70
CA LEU A 18 -1.73 -14.04 -5.60
C LEU A 18 -3.03 -13.36 -5.15
N PHE A 19 -3.84 -12.87 -6.09
CA PHE A 19 -5.12 -12.22 -5.76
C PHE A 19 -6.12 -13.19 -5.12
N ASN A 20 -6.14 -14.44 -5.57
CA ASN A 20 -6.96 -15.47 -4.93
C ASN A 20 -6.50 -15.72 -3.49
N ALA A 21 -5.18 -15.81 -3.24
CA ALA A 21 -4.65 -15.94 -1.89
C ALA A 21 -5.02 -14.73 -1.00
N LEU A 22 -5.04 -13.51 -1.56
CA LEU A 22 -5.48 -12.30 -0.86
C LEU A 22 -6.97 -12.31 -0.51
N THR A 23 -7.82 -12.87 -1.38
CA THR A 23 -9.29 -12.87 -1.21
C THR A 23 -9.82 -14.05 -0.40
N HIS A 24 -9.06 -15.15 -0.27
CA HIS A 24 -9.43 -16.30 0.57
C HIS A 24 -9.21 -16.04 2.08
N ASN A 25 -8.76 -14.84 2.46
CA ASN A 25 -8.69 -14.42 3.85
C ASN A 25 -10.12 -14.13 4.40
N ASP A 26 -10.81 -15.18 4.85
CA ASP A 26 -12.18 -15.18 5.40
C ASP A 26 -12.40 -14.25 6.61
N VAL A 27 -11.34 -13.64 7.13
CA VAL A 27 -11.33 -12.80 8.34
C VAL A 27 -12.16 -11.51 8.20
N LEU A 28 -12.41 -11.02 6.99
CA LEU A 28 -12.89 -9.65 6.78
C LEU A 28 -14.40 -9.50 6.74
N ALA A 29 -15.13 -10.48 6.19
CA ALA A 29 -16.58 -10.44 6.13
C ALA A 29 -17.22 -10.38 7.54
N ALA A 30 -16.56 -10.98 8.54
CA ALA A 30 -17.01 -10.97 9.93
C ALA A 30 -16.68 -9.67 10.68
N ASN A 31 -15.57 -9.01 10.35
CA ASN A 31 -15.02 -7.88 11.12
C ASN A 31 -15.35 -6.49 10.54
N TYR A 32 -15.71 -6.40 9.25
CA TYR A 32 -16.03 -5.15 8.57
C TYR A 32 -17.39 -5.21 7.85
N PRO A 33 -18.52 -5.30 8.59
CA PRO A 33 -19.86 -5.55 8.03
C PRO A 33 -20.42 -4.44 7.11
N PHE A 34 -19.69 -3.32 6.96
CA PHE A 34 -20.06 -2.19 6.09
C PHE A 34 -19.09 -1.99 4.91
N ALA A 35 -18.07 -2.83 4.77
CA ALA A 35 -17.20 -2.80 3.61
C ALA A 35 -17.92 -3.50 2.44
N THR A 36 -18.26 -2.74 1.40
CA THR A 36 -18.61 -3.33 0.10
C THR A 36 -17.32 -3.90 -0.48
N ILE A 37 -17.16 -5.23 -0.46
CA ILE A 37 -16.07 -5.89 -1.15
C ILE A 37 -16.49 -6.02 -2.61
N GLU A 38 -15.88 -5.24 -3.49
CA GLU A 38 -16.08 -5.42 -4.93
C GLU A 38 -15.41 -6.74 -5.37
N PRO A 39 -15.90 -7.41 -6.43
CA PRO A 39 -15.37 -8.72 -6.85
C PRO A 39 -13.86 -8.74 -7.18
N ASN A 40 -13.27 -7.57 -7.37
CA ASN A 40 -11.88 -7.31 -7.69
C ASN A 40 -11.13 -6.61 -6.55
N GLU A 41 -11.65 -6.57 -5.33
CA GLU A 41 -10.93 -6.07 -4.16
C GLU A 41 -10.58 -7.20 -3.19
N GLY A 42 -9.32 -7.29 -2.80
CA GLY A 42 -8.82 -8.12 -1.72
C GLY A 42 -8.36 -7.23 -0.58
N VAL A 43 -8.82 -7.49 0.64
CA VAL A 43 -8.35 -6.78 1.83
C VAL A 43 -7.49 -7.74 2.63
N VAL A 44 -6.41 -7.25 3.23
CA VAL A 44 -5.53 -8.05 4.11
C VAL A 44 -5.39 -7.31 5.43
N PRO A 45 -5.53 -7.99 6.58
CA PRO A 45 -5.22 -7.39 7.86
C PRO A 45 -3.70 -7.13 7.96
N LEU A 46 -3.30 -5.92 8.35
CA LEU A 46 -1.92 -5.60 8.68
C LEU A 46 -1.51 -6.38 9.93
N PRO A 47 -0.50 -7.26 9.87
CA PRO A 47 0.00 -7.97 11.04
C PRO A 47 0.59 -6.98 12.03
N ASP A 48 -0.01 -6.90 13.21
CA ASP A 48 0.40 -5.95 14.25
C ASP A 48 0.44 -6.62 15.64
N PRO A 49 1.63 -7.05 16.11
CA PRO A 49 1.76 -7.73 17.41
C PRO A 49 1.40 -6.82 18.59
N ARG A 50 1.36 -5.49 18.41
CA ARG A 50 0.99 -4.53 19.46
C ARG A 50 -0.43 -4.73 19.93
N LEU A 51 -1.33 -5.14 19.02
CA LEU A 51 -2.75 -5.32 19.34
C LEU A 51 -3.00 -6.48 20.30
N ALA A 52 -2.28 -7.59 20.12
CA ALA A 52 -2.37 -8.72 21.05
C ALA A 52 -1.94 -8.32 22.47
N LYS A 53 -0.86 -7.54 22.58
CA LYS A 53 -0.39 -7.05 23.88
C LYS A 53 -1.36 -6.07 24.52
N LEU A 54 -1.93 -5.16 23.72
CA LEU A 54 -2.97 -4.25 24.22
C LEU A 54 -4.23 -5.02 24.66
N ALA A 55 -4.64 -6.03 23.91
CA ALA A 55 -5.78 -6.87 24.29
C ALA A 55 -5.57 -7.55 25.65
N GLU A 56 -4.35 -8.03 25.93
CA GLU A 56 -3.97 -8.58 27.24
C GLU A 56 -4.08 -7.52 28.36
N ILE A 57 -3.53 -6.32 28.14
CA ILE A 57 -3.53 -5.24 29.14
C ILE A 57 -4.95 -4.75 29.48
N PHE A 58 -5.81 -4.63 28.47
CA PHE A 58 -7.15 -4.04 28.61
C PHE A 58 -8.27 -5.08 28.75
N GLY A 59 -7.97 -6.37 28.63
CA GLY A 59 -8.97 -7.44 28.61
C GLY A 59 -9.92 -7.32 27.42
N SER A 60 -9.40 -6.98 26.25
CA SER A 60 -10.20 -6.75 25.05
C SER A 60 -10.82 -8.03 24.50
N GLU A 61 -12.12 -7.99 24.22
CA GLU A 61 -12.84 -9.13 23.61
C GLU A 61 -12.46 -9.38 22.15
N ARG A 62 -12.01 -8.35 21.42
CA ARG A 62 -11.73 -8.41 19.98
C ARG A 62 -10.44 -7.67 19.63
N ILE A 63 -9.75 -8.17 18.61
CA ILE A 63 -8.58 -7.51 17.99
C ILE A 63 -8.97 -7.09 16.57
N LEU A 64 -8.80 -5.81 16.25
CA LEU A 64 -9.17 -5.22 14.96
C LEU A 64 -7.93 -4.61 14.30
N PRO A 65 -7.19 -5.37 13.46
CA PRO A 65 -6.03 -4.87 12.74
C PRO A 65 -6.40 -3.89 11.64
N ALA A 66 -5.47 -3.01 11.29
CA ALA A 66 -5.65 -2.06 10.19
C ALA A 66 -5.78 -2.82 8.84
N PRO A 67 -6.76 -2.50 7.98
CA PRO A 67 -6.88 -3.15 6.69
C PRO A 67 -5.92 -2.52 5.65
N VAL A 68 -5.40 -3.36 4.76
CA VAL A 68 -4.71 -2.96 3.53
C VAL A 68 -5.52 -3.45 2.33
N THR A 69 -5.90 -2.55 1.45
CA THR A 69 -6.76 -2.87 0.29
C THR A 69 -5.92 -3.02 -0.97
N PHE A 70 -6.10 -4.15 -1.66
CA PHE A 70 -5.53 -4.46 -2.96
C PHE A 70 -6.66 -4.58 -3.98
N VAL A 71 -6.46 -4.01 -5.17
CA VAL A 71 -7.44 -4.06 -6.27
C VAL A 71 -6.83 -4.88 -7.40
N ASP A 72 -7.50 -5.95 -7.83
CA ASP A 72 -7.09 -6.67 -9.04
C ASP A 72 -7.35 -5.80 -10.27
N ILE A 73 -6.28 -5.42 -10.94
CA ILE A 73 -6.38 -4.73 -12.22
C ILE A 73 -6.29 -5.79 -13.32
N ALA A 74 -7.23 -5.75 -14.27
CA ALA A 74 -7.24 -6.65 -15.42
C ALA A 74 -5.85 -6.67 -16.11
N GLY A 75 -5.39 -7.83 -16.56
CA GLY A 75 -4.00 -7.98 -17.06
C GLY A 75 -3.65 -7.03 -18.21
N ILE A 76 -2.41 -6.54 -18.22
CA ILE A 76 -1.86 -5.73 -19.32
C ILE A 76 -1.82 -6.59 -20.59
N VAL A 77 -2.28 -6.00 -21.68
CA VAL A 77 -1.92 -6.43 -23.03
C VAL A 77 -1.06 -5.31 -23.61
N LYS A 78 0.10 -5.67 -24.17
CA LYS A 78 0.97 -4.76 -24.92
C LYS A 78 0.13 -3.94 -25.93
N GLY A 79 0.35 -2.63 -25.98
CA GLY A 79 -0.48 -1.70 -26.75
C GLY A 79 -1.70 -1.15 -26.00
N ALA A 80 -1.67 -1.15 -24.66
CA ALA A 80 -2.75 -0.59 -23.84
C ALA A 80 -2.94 0.92 -24.11
N SER A 81 -1.84 1.62 -24.41
CA SER A 81 -1.80 3.04 -24.77
C SER A 81 -2.23 3.36 -26.21
N GLU A 82 -2.33 2.37 -27.10
CA GLU A 82 -2.66 2.54 -28.53
C GLU A 82 -4.19 2.62 -28.81
N GLY A 83 -5.02 2.58 -27.77
CA GLY A 83 -6.46 2.88 -27.88
C GLY A 83 -7.35 1.71 -28.32
N ALA A 84 -6.84 0.48 -28.35
CA ALA A 84 -7.70 -0.72 -28.37
C ALA A 84 -8.45 -0.75 -27.04
N GLY A 85 -9.78 -0.49 -27.04
CA GLY A 85 -10.58 -0.06 -25.87
C GLY A 85 -10.53 -0.88 -24.56
N LEU A 86 -9.81 -2.01 -24.51
CA LEU A 86 -9.44 -2.72 -23.28
C LEU A 86 -8.34 -1.99 -22.48
N GLY A 87 -7.33 -1.40 -23.16
CA GLY A 87 -6.21 -0.72 -22.51
C GLY A 87 -6.59 0.55 -21.75
N ASN A 88 -7.58 1.30 -22.25
CA ASN A 88 -8.07 2.49 -21.56
C ASN A 88 -8.82 2.18 -20.26
N LYS A 89 -9.54 1.05 -20.20
CA LYS A 89 -10.19 0.59 -18.96
C LYS A 89 -9.16 0.17 -17.92
N PHE A 90 -8.10 -0.52 -18.35
CA PHE A 90 -6.96 -0.86 -17.51
C PHE A 90 -6.34 0.38 -16.86
N LEU A 91 -5.99 1.38 -17.67
CA LEU A 91 -5.38 2.63 -17.18
C LEU A 91 -6.34 3.40 -16.26
N ALA A 92 -7.66 3.38 -16.53
CA ALA A 92 -8.65 4.02 -15.67
C ALA A 92 -8.68 3.40 -14.27
N ASN A 93 -8.69 2.06 -14.16
CA ASN A 93 -8.68 1.38 -12.86
C ASN A 93 -7.40 1.68 -12.07
N ILE A 94 -6.24 1.80 -12.73
CA ILE A 94 -5.01 2.22 -12.03
C ILE A 94 -5.12 3.67 -11.53
N ARG A 95 -5.76 4.57 -12.29
CA ARG A 95 -5.94 5.97 -11.86
C ARG A 95 -6.71 6.06 -10.55
N GLU A 96 -7.65 5.14 -10.31
CA GLU A 96 -8.48 5.07 -9.10
C GLU A 96 -7.74 4.51 -7.88
N CYS A 97 -6.63 3.78 -8.08
CA CYS A 97 -5.78 3.28 -6.99
C CYS A 97 -4.78 4.34 -6.52
N ASP A 98 -4.23 4.22 -5.32
CA ASP A 98 -3.25 5.19 -4.79
C ASP A 98 -1.80 4.78 -5.05
N ALA A 99 -1.53 3.47 -5.16
CA ALA A 99 -0.23 2.90 -5.49
C ALA A 99 -0.36 1.80 -6.55
N ILE A 100 0.77 1.43 -7.16
CA ILE A 100 0.87 0.33 -8.13
C ILE A 100 1.65 -0.82 -7.49
N CYS A 101 1.01 -1.97 -7.39
CA CYS A 101 1.64 -3.22 -6.93
C CYS A 101 1.92 -4.11 -8.14
N GLN A 102 3.16 -4.12 -8.63
CA GLN A 102 3.54 -4.85 -9.83
C GLN A 102 4.06 -6.25 -9.50
N VAL A 103 3.34 -7.27 -9.96
CA VAL A 103 3.76 -8.68 -9.88
C VAL A 103 4.71 -8.99 -11.04
N VAL A 104 5.88 -9.49 -10.71
CA VAL A 104 6.96 -9.83 -11.65
C VAL A 104 7.33 -11.30 -11.47
N ARG A 105 7.38 -12.05 -12.57
CA ARG A 105 7.76 -13.46 -12.55
C ARG A 105 9.27 -13.61 -12.41
N VAL A 106 9.71 -14.35 -11.39
CA VAL A 106 11.12 -14.75 -11.25
C VAL A 106 11.30 -16.26 -11.04
N PHE A 107 10.22 -17.03 -10.96
CA PHE A 107 10.25 -18.49 -10.92
C PHE A 107 10.44 -19.13 -12.31
N ALA A 108 11.08 -20.29 -12.34
CA ALA A 108 11.16 -21.13 -13.53
C ALA A 108 10.07 -22.21 -13.49
N ASP A 109 9.30 -22.33 -14.57
CA ASP A 109 8.30 -23.38 -14.72
C ASP A 109 8.13 -23.69 -16.22
N ASP A 110 8.46 -24.92 -16.60
CA ASP A 110 8.42 -25.42 -17.97
C ASP A 110 6.98 -25.54 -18.52
N ASP A 111 5.98 -25.64 -17.63
CA ASP A 111 4.57 -25.73 -17.98
C ASP A 111 3.93 -24.34 -18.17
N VAL A 112 4.62 -23.26 -17.76
CA VAL A 112 4.11 -21.89 -17.84
C VAL A 112 4.86 -21.07 -18.87
N VAL A 113 4.21 -20.82 -20.02
CA VAL A 113 4.79 -20.04 -21.12
C VAL A 113 4.87 -18.55 -20.78
N HIS A 114 6.08 -18.00 -20.85
CA HIS A 114 6.31 -16.56 -20.79
C HIS A 114 5.90 -15.89 -22.10
N VAL A 115 5.36 -14.67 -22.03
CA VAL A 115 4.87 -13.92 -23.21
C VAL A 115 5.96 -13.77 -24.29
N ASP A 116 7.19 -13.48 -23.86
CA ASP A 116 8.36 -13.35 -24.73
C ASP A 116 9.21 -14.64 -24.86
N GLY A 117 8.70 -15.78 -24.37
CA GLY A 117 9.37 -17.08 -24.44
C GLY A 117 10.58 -17.26 -23.50
N LYS A 118 11.00 -16.22 -22.79
CA LYS A 118 12.01 -16.26 -21.72
C LYS A 118 11.57 -15.37 -20.56
N VAL A 119 11.79 -15.83 -19.33
CA VAL A 119 11.59 -15.02 -18.11
C VAL A 119 12.68 -13.96 -18.03
N ASP A 120 12.29 -12.69 -18.08
CA ASP A 120 13.20 -11.53 -17.98
C ASP A 120 12.55 -10.42 -17.13
N PRO A 121 12.84 -10.38 -15.82
CA PRO A 121 12.18 -9.46 -14.89
C PRO A 121 12.37 -7.99 -15.24
N GLU A 122 13.54 -7.61 -15.78
CA GLU A 122 13.84 -6.24 -16.16
C GLU A 122 12.99 -5.82 -17.37
N ALA A 123 12.94 -6.66 -18.40
CA ALA A 123 12.11 -6.41 -19.57
C ALA A 123 10.60 -6.33 -19.20
N ASP A 124 10.13 -7.21 -18.30
CA ASP A 124 8.74 -7.20 -17.84
C ASP A 124 8.39 -5.89 -17.12
N ILE A 125 9.31 -5.38 -16.31
CA ILE A 125 9.18 -4.09 -15.63
C ILE A 125 9.12 -2.94 -16.64
N GLU A 126 10.03 -2.95 -17.61
CA GLU A 126 10.09 -1.93 -18.67
C GLU A 126 8.82 -1.90 -19.52
N VAL A 127 8.21 -3.05 -19.84
CA VAL A 127 6.97 -3.10 -20.62
C VAL A 127 5.85 -2.33 -19.91
N ILE A 128 5.63 -2.60 -18.62
CA ILE A 128 4.59 -1.91 -17.85
C ILE A 128 4.93 -0.43 -17.69
N ALA A 129 6.18 -0.10 -17.35
CA ALA A 129 6.63 1.28 -17.22
C ALA A 129 6.40 2.08 -18.51
N THR A 130 6.72 1.48 -19.67
CA THR A 130 6.54 2.11 -20.98
C THR A 130 5.07 2.44 -21.26
N GLU A 131 4.14 1.52 -21.00
CA GLU A 131 2.71 1.79 -21.22
C GLU A 131 2.18 2.92 -20.33
N LEU A 132 2.63 2.99 -19.07
CA LEU A 132 2.27 4.07 -18.14
C LEU A 132 2.86 5.41 -18.58
N ILE A 133 4.12 5.42 -19.03
CA ILE A 133 4.81 6.60 -19.56
C ILE A 133 4.09 7.12 -20.80
N LEU A 134 3.74 6.25 -21.75
CA LEU A 134 3.01 6.64 -22.96
C LEU A 134 1.64 7.25 -22.64
N ALA A 135 0.91 6.68 -21.68
CA ALA A 135 -0.37 7.21 -21.23
C ALA A 135 -0.25 8.61 -20.59
N ASP A 136 0.81 8.84 -19.80
CA ASP A 136 1.07 10.14 -19.19
C ASP A 136 1.57 11.17 -20.21
N MET A 137 2.41 10.77 -21.17
CA MET A 137 2.83 11.61 -22.28
C MET A 137 1.62 12.12 -23.08
N GLN A 138 0.67 11.23 -23.44
CA GLN A 138 -0.58 11.65 -24.11
C GLN A 138 -1.41 12.63 -23.27
N THR A 139 -1.34 12.53 -21.94
CA THR A 139 -2.02 13.45 -21.02
C THR A 139 -1.34 14.81 -21.02
N LEU A 140 0.00 14.82 -20.94
CA LEU A 140 0.82 16.04 -20.93
C LEU A 140 0.78 16.78 -22.27
N GLU A 141 0.81 16.09 -23.40
CA GLU A 141 0.67 16.68 -24.74
C GLU A 141 -0.60 17.54 -24.87
N LYS A 142 -1.71 17.09 -24.25
CA LYS A 142 -2.98 17.83 -24.23
C LYS A 142 -2.99 18.94 -23.17
N ALA A 143 -2.36 18.69 -22.02
CA ALA A 143 -2.40 19.59 -20.87
C ALA A 143 -1.46 20.79 -21.02
N ILE A 144 -0.23 20.60 -21.50
CA ILE A 144 0.81 21.63 -21.56
C ILE A 144 0.36 22.88 -22.34
N PRO A 145 -0.22 22.79 -23.56
CA PRO A 145 -0.66 23.99 -24.30
C PRO A 145 -1.78 24.77 -23.59
N ARG A 146 -2.64 24.06 -22.82
CA ARG A 146 -3.68 24.69 -22.00
C ARG A 146 -3.04 25.40 -20.81
N LEU A 147 -2.17 24.71 -20.07
CA LEU A 147 -1.45 25.24 -18.91
C LEU A 147 -0.59 26.44 -19.26
N GLU A 148 0.04 26.45 -20.44
CA GLU A 148 0.83 27.58 -20.93
C GLU A 148 -0.04 28.84 -21.08
N LYS A 149 -1.22 28.71 -21.69
CA LYS A 149 -2.17 29.82 -21.85
C LYS A 149 -2.68 30.32 -20.50
N GLU A 150 -2.95 29.41 -19.57
CA GLU A 150 -3.38 29.75 -18.20
C GLU A 150 -2.26 30.48 -17.43
N ALA A 151 -1.03 30.00 -17.51
CA ALA A 151 0.14 30.59 -16.85
C ALA A 151 0.47 32.01 -17.33
N ARG A 152 0.17 32.34 -18.59
CA ARG A 152 0.31 33.71 -19.12
C ARG A 152 -0.63 34.71 -18.43
N ASN A 153 -1.81 34.24 -18.03
CA ASN A 153 -2.86 35.09 -17.45
C ASN A 153 -2.94 35.00 -15.92
N ASN A 154 -2.42 33.92 -15.33
CA ASN A 154 -2.43 33.67 -13.89
C ASN A 154 -1.05 33.17 -13.42
N LYS A 155 -0.38 33.95 -12.57
CA LYS A 155 0.94 33.62 -12.02
C LYS A 155 0.94 32.34 -11.20
N ASP A 156 -0.17 31.98 -10.56
CA ASP A 156 -0.29 30.78 -9.74
C ASP A 156 -0.31 29.49 -10.57
N ARG A 157 -0.54 29.60 -11.89
CA ARG A 157 -0.52 28.47 -12.84
C ARG A 157 0.87 28.21 -13.41
N LYS A 158 1.80 29.14 -13.24
CA LYS A 158 3.16 29.02 -13.75
C LYS A 158 3.91 27.80 -13.17
N PRO A 159 3.87 27.52 -11.84
CA PRO A 159 4.52 26.33 -11.28
C PRO A 159 3.98 25.02 -11.85
N VAL A 160 2.67 24.92 -12.07
CA VAL A 160 2.02 23.74 -12.64
C VAL A 160 2.47 23.50 -14.08
N HIS A 161 2.53 24.56 -14.89
CA HIS A 161 3.03 24.48 -16.26
C HIS A 161 4.50 24.06 -16.32
N GLU A 162 5.37 24.69 -15.51
CA GLU A 162 6.80 24.35 -15.45
C GLU A 162 7.03 22.90 -15.01
N ALA A 163 6.28 22.44 -14.00
CA ALA A 163 6.31 21.04 -13.57
C ALA A 163 5.85 20.08 -14.67
N ALA A 164 4.77 20.41 -15.41
CA ALA A 164 4.27 19.58 -16.50
C ALA A 164 5.28 19.45 -17.66
N VAL A 165 5.96 20.54 -18.02
CA VAL A 165 7.03 20.51 -19.04
C VAL A 165 8.23 19.69 -18.57
N ALA A 166 8.65 19.85 -17.32
CA ALA A 166 9.74 19.05 -16.75
C ALA A 166 9.37 17.56 -16.67
N ALA A 167 8.12 17.24 -16.31
CA ALA A 167 7.61 15.88 -16.28
C ALA A 167 7.67 15.23 -17.67
N ALA A 168 7.23 15.92 -18.72
CA ALA A 168 7.32 15.41 -20.10
C ALA A 168 8.77 15.10 -20.50
N ALA A 169 9.71 15.98 -20.17
CA ALA A 169 11.13 15.77 -20.47
C ALA A 169 11.72 14.56 -19.74
N ILE A 170 11.26 14.24 -18.52
CA ILE A 170 11.68 13.03 -17.78
C ILE A 170 11.10 11.78 -18.43
N LEU A 171 9.81 11.81 -18.76
CA LEU A 171 9.11 10.69 -19.39
C LEU A 171 9.72 10.34 -20.76
N ASP A 172 10.16 11.33 -21.53
CA ASP A 172 10.89 11.14 -22.81
C ASP A 172 12.19 10.34 -22.66
N THR A 173 12.76 10.25 -21.45
CA THR A 173 13.96 9.43 -21.18
C THR A 173 13.64 7.96 -20.88
N GLY A 174 12.36 7.58 -20.83
CA GLY A 174 11.90 6.24 -20.45
C GLY A 174 11.84 6.01 -18.94
N LYS A 175 11.99 7.06 -18.11
CA LYS A 175 11.91 6.96 -16.65
C LYS A 175 10.55 7.43 -16.13
N THR A 176 9.99 6.72 -15.16
CA THR A 176 8.77 7.14 -14.45
C THR A 176 9.05 8.34 -13.54
N LEU A 177 8.03 9.17 -13.29
CA LEU A 177 8.16 10.34 -12.42
C LEU A 177 8.44 9.96 -10.96
N PHE A 178 7.92 8.81 -10.51
CA PHE A 178 8.21 8.24 -9.19
C PHE A 178 9.70 7.87 -9.05
N ALA A 179 10.25 7.13 -10.01
CA ALA A 179 11.68 6.75 -9.99
C ALA A 179 12.61 7.97 -10.08
N ALA A 180 12.16 9.04 -10.76
CA ALA A 180 12.89 10.30 -10.84
C ALA A 180 12.80 11.17 -9.57
N GLY A 181 11.98 10.82 -8.58
CA GLY A 181 11.86 11.54 -7.31
C GLY A 181 11.28 12.96 -7.46
N VAL A 182 10.41 13.17 -8.44
CA VAL A 182 9.82 14.49 -8.74
C VAL A 182 8.84 14.91 -7.64
N ASP A 183 8.80 16.21 -7.33
CA ASP A 183 7.72 16.78 -6.52
C ASP A 183 6.39 16.70 -7.28
N THR A 184 5.49 15.85 -6.77
CA THR A 184 4.21 15.55 -7.42
C THR A 184 3.12 16.57 -7.07
N ALA A 185 3.33 17.45 -6.09
CA ALA A 185 2.31 18.38 -5.63
C ALA A 185 1.76 19.30 -6.75
N PRO A 186 2.59 19.88 -7.64
CA PRO A 186 2.09 20.68 -8.77
C PRO A 186 1.40 19.85 -9.86
N LEU A 187 1.69 18.55 -9.92
CA LEU A 187 1.18 17.62 -10.94
C LEU A 187 -0.13 16.94 -10.52
N ARG A 188 -0.56 17.11 -9.26
CA ARG A 188 -1.70 16.40 -8.68
C ARG A 188 -2.98 16.56 -9.48
N GLU A 189 -3.23 17.72 -10.10
CA GLU A 189 -4.42 17.94 -10.92
C GLU A 189 -4.45 17.15 -12.23
N LEU A 190 -3.30 16.64 -12.69
CA LEU A 190 -3.16 15.91 -13.94
C LEU A 190 -3.41 14.41 -13.75
N ASN A 191 -3.47 13.92 -12.51
CA ASN A 191 -3.68 12.51 -12.15
C ASN A 191 -2.78 11.56 -12.95
N LEU A 192 -1.49 11.92 -13.10
CA LEU A 192 -0.50 11.13 -13.82
C LEU A 192 -0.28 9.78 -13.13
N LEU A 193 -0.15 8.72 -13.91
CA LEU A 193 0.01 7.35 -13.45
C LEU A 193 1.39 7.12 -12.85
N THR A 194 2.43 7.61 -13.53
CA THR A 194 3.84 7.43 -13.19
C THR A 194 4.28 8.23 -11.96
N THR A 195 3.41 9.08 -11.39
CA THR A 195 3.65 9.74 -10.09
C THR A 195 3.27 8.87 -8.89
N LYS A 196 2.51 7.79 -9.10
CA LYS A 196 2.09 6.88 -8.03
C LYS A 196 3.30 6.09 -7.53
N PRO A 197 3.38 5.79 -6.22
CA PRO A 197 4.41 4.93 -5.68
C PRO A 197 4.25 3.49 -6.18
N PHE A 198 5.38 2.82 -6.39
CA PHE A 198 5.47 1.44 -6.83
C PHE A 198 5.86 0.52 -5.67
N LEU A 199 5.23 -0.65 -5.65
CA LEU A 199 5.61 -1.82 -4.86
C LEU A 199 5.80 -2.98 -5.83
N TYR A 200 6.94 -3.65 -5.79
CA TYR A 200 7.20 -4.80 -6.62
C TYR A 200 7.01 -6.10 -5.83
N VAL A 201 6.30 -7.05 -6.43
CA VAL A 201 6.13 -8.40 -5.89
C VAL A 201 6.82 -9.36 -6.84
N PHE A 202 7.99 -9.85 -6.44
CA PHE A 202 8.70 -10.89 -7.16
C PHE A 202 8.11 -12.24 -6.78
N ASN A 203 7.28 -12.78 -7.67
CA ASN A 203 6.74 -14.13 -7.54
C ASN A 203 7.83 -15.14 -7.89
N ALA A 204 8.29 -15.87 -6.88
CA ALA A 204 9.53 -16.63 -6.85
C ALA A 204 9.27 -18.07 -6.40
N ASP A 205 10.12 -18.99 -6.85
CA ASP A 205 10.18 -20.35 -6.32
C ASP A 205 11.24 -20.44 -5.20
N GLU A 206 11.32 -21.59 -4.54
CA GLU A 206 12.29 -21.87 -3.47
C GLU A 206 13.75 -21.57 -3.90
N SER A 207 14.09 -21.84 -5.15
CA SER A 207 15.46 -21.65 -5.67
C SER A 207 15.88 -20.18 -5.68
N VAL A 208 14.93 -19.28 -5.92
CA VAL A 208 15.16 -17.83 -5.86
C VAL A 208 15.08 -17.33 -4.42
N LEU A 209 14.10 -17.79 -3.64
CA LEU A 209 13.88 -17.34 -2.26
C LEU A 209 15.07 -17.66 -1.34
N THR A 210 15.75 -18.77 -1.58
CA THR A 210 16.93 -19.20 -0.81
C THR A 210 18.26 -18.63 -1.33
N ASP A 211 18.26 -17.98 -2.50
CA ASP A 211 19.43 -17.31 -3.08
C ASP A 211 19.47 -15.81 -2.69
N ALA A 212 20.17 -15.53 -1.59
CA ALA A 212 20.34 -14.16 -1.09
C ALA A 212 20.97 -13.19 -2.11
N ALA A 213 21.84 -13.67 -3.01
CA ALA A 213 22.47 -12.82 -4.01
C ALA A 213 21.46 -12.45 -5.12
N ARG A 214 20.64 -13.42 -5.54
CA ARG A 214 19.56 -13.18 -6.51
C ARG A 214 18.50 -12.22 -5.96
N VAL A 215 18.07 -12.43 -4.71
CA VAL A 215 17.12 -11.53 -4.03
C VAL A 215 17.68 -10.11 -3.91
N ALA A 216 18.95 -9.96 -3.53
CA ALA A 216 19.59 -8.65 -3.44
C ALA A 216 19.65 -7.93 -4.79
N SER A 217 20.03 -8.65 -5.86
CA SER A 217 20.07 -8.09 -7.22
C SER A 217 18.70 -7.64 -7.72
N LEU A 218 17.64 -8.42 -7.46
CA LEU A 218 16.27 -8.05 -7.84
C LEU A 218 15.74 -6.86 -7.02
N ARG A 219 16.13 -6.75 -5.74
CA ARG A 219 15.78 -5.58 -4.92
C ARG A 219 16.49 -4.32 -5.41
N GLU A 220 17.75 -4.43 -5.83
CA GLU A 220 18.51 -3.30 -6.40
C GLU A 220 17.92 -2.83 -7.74
N LEU A 221 17.43 -3.76 -8.57
CA LEU A 221 16.80 -3.46 -9.86
C LEU A 221 15.64 -2.46 -9.76
N VAL A 222 14.88 -2.50 -8.67
CA VAL A 222 13.68 -1.68 -8.48
C VAL A 222 13.86 -0.54 -7.48
N ALA A 223 15.05 -0.39 -6.90
CA ALA A 223 15.32 0.69 -5.95
C ALA A 223 15.08 2.07 -6.61
N PRO A 224 14.45 3.03 -5.90
CA PRO A 224 14.16 3.04 -4.46
C PRO A 224 12.78 2.46 -4.09
N ALA A 225 12.07 1.80 -5.00
CA ALA A 225 10.78 1.20 -4.70
C ALA A 225 10.94 0.00 -3.75
N ASP A 226 9.89 -0.28 -2.97
CA ASP A 226 9.84 -1.44 -2.11
C ASP A 226 9.67 -2.72 -2.94
N ALA A 227 10.22 -3.82 -2.44
CA ALA A 227 10.15 -5.14 -3.06
C ALA A 227 9.82 -6.23 -2.04
N VAL A 228 8.84 -7.07 -2.36
CA VAL A 228 8.45 -8.26 -1.61
C VAL A 228 8.72 -9.48 -2.48
N PHE A 229 9.20 -10.55 -1.85
CA PHE A 229 9.48 -11.83 -2.49
C PHE A 229 8.57 -12.86 -1.83
N LEU A 230 7.81 -13.59 -2.64
CA LEU A 230 6.90 -14.63 -2.17
C LEU A 230 6.70 -15.67 -3.27
N ASP A 231 6.20 -16.83 -2.89
CA ASP A 231 5.68 -17.82 -3.84
C ASP A 231 4.15 -17.79 -3.78
N ALA A 232 3.51 -17.27 -4.83
CA ALA A 232 2.06 -17.11 -4.84
C ALA A 232 1.30 -18.45 -4.73
N LYS A 233 1.92 -19.56 -5.14
CA LYS A 233 1.34 -20.90 -5.02
C LYS A 233 1.42 -21.37 -3.57
N ILE A 234 2.56 -21.19 -2.92
CA ILE A 234 2.70 -21.51 -1.50
C ILE A 234 1.78 -20.65 -0.65
N GLU A 235 1.63 -19.35 -0.94
CA GLU A 235 0.68 -18.50 -0.21
C GLU A 235 -0.77 -18.98 -0.33
N ALA A 236 -1.16 -19.52 -1.49
CA ALA A 236 -2.48 -20.13 -1.66
C ALA A 236 -2.64 -21.42 -0.86
N GLU A 237 -1.59 -22.25 -0.77
CA GLU A 237 -1.59 -23.47 0.06
C GLU A 237 -1.64 -23.11 1.56
N LEU A 238 -0.86 -22.11 2.00
CA LEU A 238 -0.83 -21.64 3.39
C LEU A 238 -2.19 -21.12 3.87
N ALA A 239 -3.02 -20.59 2.98
CA ALA A 239 -4.36 -20.12 3.33
C ALA A 239 -5.31 -21.26 3.75
N GLU A 240 -5.02 -22.51 3.37
CA GLU A 240 -5.84 -23.69 3.70
C GLU A 240 -5.31 -24.45 4.94
N LEU A 241 -4.15 -24.05 5.47
CA LEU A 241 -3.49 -24.72 6.59
C LEU A 241 -3.82 -24.03 7.93
N ASP A 242 -3.81 -24.81 9.01
CA ASP A 242 -3.76 -24.27 10.36
C ASP A 242 -2.39 -23.64 10.67
N ASP A 243 -2.32 -22.84 11.75
CA ASP A 243 -1.11 -22.06 12.08
C ASP A 243 0.13 -22.94 12.33
N GLU A 244 -0.04 -24.15 12.86
CA GLU A 244 1.07 -25.08 13.13
C GLU A 244 1.61 -25.64 11.80
N SER A 245 0.72 -26.17 10.96
CA SER A 245 1.07 -26.72 9.64
C SER A 245 1.63 -25.64 8.71
N ALA A 246 1.09 -24.42 8.78
CA ALA A 246 1.58 -23.28 8.01
C ALA A 246 3.02 -22.90 8.42
N MET A 247 3.31 -22.89 9.72
CA MET A 247 4.66 -22.61 10.22
C MET A 247 5.66 -23.69 9.79
N GLU A 248 5.29 -24.97 9.86
CA GLU A 248 6.15 -26.07 9.40
C GLU A 248 6.48 -25.94 7.91
N LEU A 249 5.50 -25.59 7.07
CA LEU A 249 5.72 -25.37 5.64
C LEU A 249 6.64 -24.16 5.39
N LEU A 250 6.42 -23.04 6.07
CA LEU A 250 7.26 -21.84 5.97
C LEU A 250 8.71 -22.13 6.37
N GLU A 251 8.92 -22.84 7.49
CA GLU A 251 10.27 -23.22 7.94
C GLU A 251 10.96 -24.13 6.92
N SER A 252 10.22 -25.05 6.29
CA SER A 252 10.77 -25.97 5.28
C SER A 252 11.32 -25.27 4.03
N ILE A 253 10.79 -24.08 3.70
CA ILE A 253 11.23 -23.25 2.56
C ILE A 253 12.09 -22.05 2.99
N GLY A 254 12.51 -22.01 4.26
CA GLY A 254 13.38 -20.97 4.79
C GLY A 254 12.71 -19.61 5.03
N GLN A 255 11.39 -19.58 5.18
CA GLN A 255 10.63 -18.38 5.53
C GLN A 255 10.23 -18.38 7.01
N SER A 256 10.21 -17.20 7.62
CA SER A 256 9.82 -17.01 9.03
C SER A 256 8.44 -16.39 9.20
N GLU A 257 7.79 -16.02 8.09
CA GLU A 257 6.47 -15.40 8.06
C GLU A 257 5.83 -15.59 6.68
N ARG A 258 4.50 -15.38 6.60
CA ARG A 258 3.76 -15.44 5.33
C ARG A 258 4.17 -14.30 4.41
N GLY A 259 4.26 -14.56 3.11
CA GLY A 259 4.53 -13.54 2.09
C GLY A 259 3.42 -12.48 2.02
N LEU A 260 2.16 -12.86 2.24
CA LEU A 260 1.04 -11.91 2.30
C LEU A 260 1.16 -10.90 3.47
N ASP A 261 1.74 -11.33 4.59
CA ASP A 261 1.98 -10.47 5.76
C ASP A 261 3.06 -9.42 5.45
N ALA A 262 4.15 -9.86 4.81
CA ALA A 262 5.18 -8.96 4.29
C ALA A 262 4.63 -8.00 3.23
N LEU A 263 3.75 -8.49 2.35
CA LEU A 263 3.07 -7.69 1.32
C LEU A 263 2.17 -6.61 1.93
N ALA A 264 1.39 -6.94 2.96
CA ALA A 264 0.55 -5.97 3.66
C ALA A 264 1.38 -4.85 4.29
N ARG A 265 2.49 -5.18 4.98
CA ARG A 265 3.38 -4.18 5.57
C ARG A 265 4.06 -3.30 4.53
N ALA A 266 4.56 -3.90 3.45
CA ALA A 266 5.17 -3.14 2.36
C ALA A 266 4.16 -2.23 1.66
N GLY A 267 2.92 -2.69 1.44
CA GLY A 267 1.84 -1.88 0.89
C GLY A 267 1.49 -0.68 1.78
N PHE A 268 1.41 -0.90 3.10
CA PHE A 268 1.16 0.17 4.08
C PHE A 268 2.27 1.24 4.07
N HIS A 269 3.53 0.80 4.01
CA HIS A 269 4.69 1.68 3.88
C HIS A 269 4.68 2.46 2.55
N THR A 270 4.41 1.77 1.43
CA THR A 270 4.34 2.36 0.08
C THR A 270 3.30 3.49 0.02
N LEU A 271 2.16 3.30 0.69
CA LEU A 271 1.09 4.29 0.80
C LEU A 271 1.38 5.43 1.81
N LYS A 272 2.54 5.40 2.47
CA LYS A 272 2.93 6.34 3.55
C LYS A 272 1.90 6.40 4.67
N LEU A 273 1.37 5.23 5.02
CA LEU A 273 0.45 5.06 6.12
C LEU A 273 1.20 4.80 7.42
N GLN A 274 0.53 5.11 8.53
CA GLN A 274 0.91 4.71 9.88
C GLN A 274 -0.36 4.36 10.67
N THR A 275 -0.19 3.79 11.85
CA THR A 275 -1.29 3.41 12.73
C THR A 275 -1.27 4.17 14.04
N TYR A 276 -2.45 4.51 14.54
CA TYR A 276 -2.63 4.75 15.98
C TYR A 276 -3.54 3.67 16.55
N LEU A 277 -3.49 3.48 17.86
CA LEU A 277 -4.14 2.37 18.56
C LEU A 277 -5.19 2.91 19.53
N THR A 278 -6.31 2.20 19.64
CA THR A 278 -7.30 2.39 20.70
C THR A 278 -7.51 1.06 21.40
N ALA A 279 -7.56 1.04 22.73
CA ALA A 279 -7.74 -0.19 23.48
C ALA A 279 -8.72 0.00 24.65
N GLY A 280 -9.58 -0.99 24.84
CA GLY A 280 -10.53 -1.07 25.94
C GLY A 280 -11.16 -2.47 26.03
N PRO A 281 -12.08 -2.70 26.97
CA PRO A 281 -12.64 -4.05 27.21
C PRO A 281 -13.34 -4.66 26.00
N LYS A 282 -13.91 -3.83 25.11
CA LYS A 282 -14.61 -4.31 23.90
C LYS A 282 -13.67 -4.70 22.77
N GLU A 283 -12.60 -3.92 22.57
CA GLU A 283 -11.69 -4.11 21.44
C GLU A 283 -10.34 -3.42 21.66
N ALA A 284 -9.31 -4.02 21.07
CA ALA A 284 -8.04 -3.39 20.74
C ALA A 284 -8.00 -3.21 19.21
N ARG A 285 -7.84 -1.97 18.74
CA ARG A 285 -7.99 -1.62 17.34
C ARG A 285 -6.86 -0.74 16.83
N ALA A 286 -6.36 -1.05 15.65
CA ALA A 286 -5.48 -0.19 14.88
C ALA A 286 -6.29 0.65 13.89
N TRP A 287 -5.97 1.93 13.82
CA TRP A 287 -6.59 2.90 12.93
C TRP A 287 -5.56 3.45 11.96
N THR A 288 -5.90 3.42 10.67
CA THR A 288 -5.04 3.88 9.59
C THR A 288 -5.12 5.40 9.42
N ILE A 289 -3.97 6.07 9.41
CA ILE A 289 -3.80 7.49 9.09
C ILE A 289 -2.60 7.69 8.17
N HIS A 290 -2.50 8.85 7.51
CA HIS A 290 -1.28 9.18 6.77
C HIS A 290 -0.18 9.60 7.74
N GLN A 291 1.06 9.34 7.39
CA GLN A 291 2.21 9.91 8.08
C GLN A 291 2.11 11.44 8.05
N GLY A 292 2.23 12.06 9.23
CA GLY A 292 2.11 13.50 9.39
C GLY A 292 0.68 14.01 9.67
N ASP A 293 -0.33 13.13 9.76
CA ASP A 293 -1.67 13.56 10.16
C ASP A 293 -1.70 14.03 11.64
N THR A 294 -2.43 15.12 11.86
CA THR A 294 -2.62 15.71 13.18
C THR A 294 -3.70 14.98 13.99
N ALA A 295 -3.68 15.11 15.32
CA ALA A 295 -4.69 14.51 16.20
C ALA A 295 -6.16 14.75 15.79
N PRO A 296 -6.59 15.96 15.35
CA PRO A 296 -7.96 16.15 14.87
C PRO A 296 -8.32 15.30 13.65
N LYS A 297 -7.40 15.21 12.67
CA LYS A 297 -7.59 14.38 11.48
C LYS A 297 -7.66 12.90 11.83
N ALA A 298 -6.78 12.44 12.72
CA ALA A 298 -6.79 11.08 13.23
C ALA A 298 -8.12 10.76 13.93
N ALA A 299 -8.63 11.67 14.76
CA ALA A 299 -9.95 11.53 15.38
C ALA A 299 -11.08 11.45 14.34
N GLY A 300 -10.97 12.21 13.24
CA GLY A 300 -11.89 12.19 12.10
C GLY A 300 -12.03 10.83 11.42
N VAL A 301 -11.00 9.97 11.49
CA VAL A 301 -11.04 8.59 10.96
C VAL A 301 -12.03 7.72 11.73
N ILE A 302 -12.21 7.97 13.03
CA ILE A 302 -13.25 7.29 13.83
C ILE A 302 -14.63 7.78 13.40
N HIS A 303 -14.82 9.10 13.36
CA HIS A 303 -16.04 9.73 12.90
C HIS A 303 -15.80 11.22 12.59
N THR A 304 -16.45 11.76 11.56
CA THR A 304 -16.25 13.18 11.16
C THR A 304 -16.62 14.19 12.24
N ASP A 305 -17.49 13.82 13.19
CA ASP A 305 -17.85 14.69 14.32
C ASP A 305 -16.71 14.82 15.35
N PHE A 306 -15.84 13.80 15.49
CA PHE A 306 -14.69 13.89 16.37
C PHE A 306 -13.70 14.94 15.89
N GLU A 307 -13.51 15.07 14.57
CA GLU A 307 -12.64 16.10 13.98
C GLU A 307 -13.22 17.50 14.20
N LYS A 308 -14.52 17.69 13.89
CA LYS A 308 -15.21 18.99 14.07
C LYS A 308 -15.29 19.40 15.53
N GLY A 309 -15.57 18.46 16.41
CA GLY A 309 -15.74 18.63 17.86
C GLY A 309 -14.45 18.48 18.66
N PHE A 310 -13.28 18.32 18.01
CA PHE A 310 -12.03 17.99 18.69
C PHE A 310 -11.66 19.01 19.78
N ILE A 311 -11.43 18.52 20.99
CA ILE A 311 -10.96 19.32 22.13
C ILE A 311 -9.49 19.03 22.38
N LYS A 312 -9.16 17.77 22.71
CA LYS A 312 -7.80 17.27 23.00
C LYS A 312 -7.73 15.76 22.79
N ALA A 313 -6.51 15.24 22.67
CA ALA A 313 -6.24 13.80 22.69
C ALA A 313 -5.47 13.45 23.98
N GLU A 314 -5.92 12.44 24.74
CA GLU A 314 -5.12 11.80 25.78
C GLU A 314 -4.26 10.73 25.10
N VAL A 315 -2.94 10.92 25.04
CA VAL A 315 -2.01 10.11 24.24
C VAL A 315 -0.93 9.50 25.13
N VAL A 316 -0.61 8.22 24.92
CA VAL A 316 0.58 7.57 25.47
C VAL A 316 1.24 6.75 24.37
N SER A 317 2.57 6.68 24.35
CA SER A 317 3.25 5.81 23.39
C SER A 317 2.98 4.35 23.73
N TYR A 318 2.93 3.46 22.73
CA TYR A 318 2.78 2.02 22.97
C TYR A 318 3.84 1.49 23.94
N ASP A 319 5.11 1.85 23.74
CA ASP A 319 6.22 1.37 24.57
C ASP A 319 6.08 1.81 26.03
N ASP A 320 5.75 3.10 26.28
CA ASP A 320 5.53 3.61 27.64
C ASP A 320 4.35 2.91 28.32
N LEU A 321 3.29 2.58 27.57
CA LEU A 321 2.11 1.91 28.11
C LEU A 321 2.41 0.45 28.47
N VAL A 322 3.15 -0.26 27.62
CA VAL A 322 3.57 -1.64 27.89
C VAL A 322 4.54 -1.70 29.07
N GLU A 323 5.50 -0.78 29.15
CA GLU A 323 6.44 -0.68 30.28
C GLU A 323 5.71 -0.41 31.60
N ALA A 324 4.71 0.47 31.59
CA ALA A 324 3.90 0.78 32.77
C ALA A 324 2.90 -0.33 33.14
N GLY A 325 2.54 -1.19 32.19
CA GLY A 325 1.59 -2.31 32.35
C GLY A 325 0.12 -1.91 32.52
N SER A 326 -0.21 -0.63 32.63
CA SER A 326 -1.60 -0.13 32.64
C SER A 326 -1.67 1.38 32.40
N MET A 327 -2.82 1.88 31.93
CA MET A 327 -3.06 3.33 31.79
C MET A 327 -2.92 4.09 33.12
N ALA A 328 -3.37 3.49 34.23
CA ALA A 328 -3.28 4.10 35.54
C ALA A 328 -1.82 4.30 35.98
N ALA A 329 -0.98 3.27 35.78
CA ALA A 329 0.45 3.34 36.06
C ALA A 329 1.17 4.33 35.13
N ALA A 330 0.85 4.32 33.82
CA ALA A 330 1.43 5.26 32.86
C ALA A 330 1.09 6.73 33.22
N LYS A 331 -0.14 6.96 33.69
CA LYS A 331 -0.60 8.28 34.15
C LYS A 331 0.11 8.72 35.43
N ALA A 332 0.28 7.80 36.39
CA ALA A 332 1.01 8.06 37.63
C ALA A 332 2.51 8.35 37.37
N ALA A 333 3.09 7.73 36.34
CA ALA A 333 4.45 7.96 35.89
C ALA A 333 4.61 9.22 35.01
N GLY A 334 3.53 9.96 34.74
CA GLY A 334 3.55 11.18 33.92
C GLY A 334 3.82 10.93 32.43
N LYS A 335 3.61 9.71 31.94
CA LYS A 335 3.81 9.33 30.53
C LYS A 335 2.62 9.64 29.63
N VAL A 336 1.43 9.79 30.21
CA VAL A 336 0.20 10.15 29.49
C VAL A 336 0.16 11.66 29.25
N ARG A 337 0.07 12.07 27.99
CA ARG A 337 0.08 13.45 27.53
C ARG A 337 -1.32 13.90 27.12
N MET A 338 -1.58 15.21 27.26
CA MET A 338 -2.82 15.84 26.77
C MET A 338 -2.47 16.74 25.59
N GLU A 339 -2.64 16.20 24.39
CA GLU A 339 -2.22 16.81 23.14
C GLU A 339 -3.31 17.68 22.51
N GLY A 340 -2.86 18.75 21.85
CA GLY A 340 -3.72 19.75 21.20
C GLY A 340 -3.96 19.48 19.72
N LYS A 341 -4.50 20.48 19.02
CA LYS A 341 -4.85 20.38 17.59
C LYS A 341 -3.64 20.26 16.68
N ASP A 342 -2.51 20.83 17.08
CA ASP A 342 -1.28 20.86 16.28
C ASP A 342 -0.39 19.63 16.49
N TYR A 343 -0.78 18.70 17.38
CA TYR A 343 -0.04 17.47 17.61
C TYR A 343 -0.10 16.58 16.36
N VAL A 344 1.07 16.23 15.85
CA VAL A 344 1.23 15.24 14.78
C VAL A 344 1.32 13.86 15.43
N MET A 345 0.44 12.95 15.02
CA MET A 345 0.39 11.60 15.58
C MET A 345 1.69 10.85 15.30
N ALA A 346 2.15 10.06 16.28
CA ALA A 346 3.22 9.09 16.09
C ALA A 346 2.64 7.70 15.80
N ASP A 347 3.40 6.87 15.08
CA ASP A 347 3.01 5.47 14.90
C ASP A 347 2.98 4.75 16.26
N GLY A 348 1.91 3.98 16.49
CA GLY A 348 1.70 3.25 17.72
C GLY A 348 1.23 4.10 18.91
N ASP A 349 0.92 5.38 18.72
CA ASP A 349 0.26 6.18 19.75
C ASP A 349 -1.03 5.48 20.21
N VAL A 350 -1.17 5.24 21.52
CA VAL A 350 -2.40 4.74 22.13
C VAL A 350 -3.19 5.95 22.61
N VAL A 351 -4.39 6.15 22.06
CA VAL A 351 -5.11 7.43 22.18
C VAL A 351 -6.56 7.28 22.65
N GLU A 352 -6.99 8.25 23.46
CA GLU A 352 -8.39 8.52 23.76
C GLU A 352 -8.72 9.97 23.38
N PHE A 353 -9.64 10.16 22.42
CA PHE A 353 -10.03 11.49 21.96
C PHE A 353 -11.14 12.10 22.83
N ARG A 354 -10.95 13.36 23.22
CA ARG A 354 -11.99 14.17 23.87
C ARG A 354 -12.58 15.14 22.85
N PHE A 355 -13.89 15.06 22.66
CA PHE A 355 -14.63 15.88 21.71
C PHE A 355 -15.93 16.39 22.34
N ASN A 356 -16.46 17.47 21.80
CA ASN A 356 -17.78 17.97 22.17
C ASN A 356 -18.84 17.31 21.27
N VAL A 357 -19.94 16.86 21.88
CA VAL A 357 -21.10 16.28 21.18
C VAL A 357 -22.03 17.36 20.66
#